data_AF-A0A6H9S6P5-F1
#
_entry.id   AF-A0A6H9S6P5-F1
#
_cell.length_a   1.000
_cell.length_b   1.000
_cell.length_c   1.000
_cell.angle_alpha   90.00
_cell.angle_beta   90.00
_cell.angle_gamma   90.00
#
_symmetry.space_group_name_H-M   'P 1'
#
loop_
_entity.id
_entity.type
_entity.pdbx_description
1 polymer ?
#
loop_
_entity_poly.entity_id
_entity_poly.type
_entity_poly.pdbx_seq_one_letter_code
_entity_poly.pdbx_strand_id
1 'polypeptide(L)'
;KAGTDVTLKLDNGSTITIKAGDTVGTVTVPAPSDDVFIDKSTQTVKITDATGGNFEKLEVAGNGATTTINDTIDKVDVVLTATNTVGEGGNIVYTASLVDKNGAAVTNITNPLTVTLDNGQTITIGVNQSSGSVSVVAP
;
A
#
# COMPACT_ATOMS: atom_id res chain seq x y z
N LYS A 1 10.72 -33.12 -23.07
CA LYS A 1 10.30 -31.81 -23.65
C LYS A 1 8.88 -31.96 -24.15
N ALA A 2 8.05 -30.91 -24.05
CA ALA A 2 6.65 -30.96 -24.45
C ALA A 2 6.50 -31.06 -25.98
N GLY A 3 5.56 -31.88 -26.47
CA GLY A 3 5.28 -32.04 -27.90
C GLY A 3 4.38 -30.93 -28.48
N THR A 4 3.63 -30.26 -27.61
CA THR A 4 2.84 -29.04 -27.88
C THR A 4 3.02 -28.05 -26.73
N ASP A 5 2.45 -26.86 -26.84
CA ASP A 5 2.44 -25.90 -25.71
C ASP A 5 1.74 -26.53 -24.49
N VAL A 6 2.28 -26.26 -23.29
CA VAL A 6 1.63 -26.55 -22.00
C VAL A 6 1.10 -25.25 -21.44
N THR A 7 -0.17 -25.26 -21.04
CA THR A 7 -0.83 -24.11 -20.41
C THR A 7 -1.14 -24.45 -18.96
N LEU A 8 -0.61 -23.65 -18.04
CA LEU A 8 -0.87 -23.74 -16.60
C LEU A 8 -1.73 -22.56 -16.17
N LYS A 9 -2.92 -22.81 -15.64
CA LYS A 9 -3.75 -21.77 -15.02
C LYS A 9 -3.43 -21.68 -13.53
N LEU A 10 -3.35 -20.45 -13.03
CA LEU A 10 -3.08 -20.16 -11.63
C LEU A 10 -4.35 -19.68 -10.92
N ASP A 11 -4.44 -19.85 -9.60
CA ASP A 11 -5.60 -19.42 -8.81
C ASP A 11 -5.74 -17.89 -8.69
N ASN A 12 -4.66 -17.15 -8.92
CA ASN A 12 -4.69 -15.69 -9.06
C ASN A 12 -5.18 -15.21 -10.45
N GLY A 13 -5.68 -16.12 -11.29
CA GLY A 13 -6.20 -15.82 -12.64
C GLY A 13 -5.13 -15.72 -13.74
N SER A 14 -3.84 -15.77 -13.38
CA SER A 14 -2.74 -15.73 -14.36
C SER A 14 -2.59 -17.06 -15.11
N THR A 15 -1.87 -17.03 -16.24
CA THR A 15 -1.54 -18.22 -17.04
C THR A 15 -0.05 -18.25 -17.36
N ILE A 16 0.57 -19.41 -17.18
CA ILE A 16 1.93 -19.70 -17.66
C ILE A 16 1.81 -20.55 -18.92
N THR A 17 2.53 -20.18 -19.98
CA THR A 17 2.69 -21.02 -21.18
C THR A 17 4.13 -21.51 -21.26
N ILE A 18 4.31 -22.83 -21.31
CA ILE A 18 5.57 -23.48 -21.65
C ILE A 18 5.49 -23.86 -23.13
N LYS A 19 6.37 -23.32 -23.96
CA LYS A 19 6.32 -23.57 -25.41
C LYS A 19 6.73 -25.00 -25.75
N ALA A 20 6.21 -25.52 -26.86
CA ALA A 20 6.63 -26.81 -27.39
C ALA A 20 8.17 -26.89 -27.51
N GLY A 21 8.77 -27.99 -27.06
CA GLY A 21 10.23 -28.14 -27.03
C GLY A 21 10.93 -27.48 -25.82
N ASP A 22 10.25 -26.61 -25.06
CA ASP A 22 10.80 -25.97 -23.87
C ASP A 22 10.45 -26.73 -22.59
N THR A 23 11.05 -26.27 -21.50
CA THR A 23 10.85 -26.82 -20.14
C THR A 23 10.47 -25.76 -19.12
N VAL A 24 10.46 -24.48 -19.51
CA VAL A 24 10.21 -23.35 -18.62
C VAL A 24 9.25 -22.39 -19.30
N GLY A 25 8.30 -21.89 -18.52
CA GLY A 25 7.45 -20.76 -18.85
C GLY A 25 7.35 -19.87 -17.61
N THR A 26 7.12 -18.58 -17.80
CA THR A 26 7.01 -17.61 -16.72
C THR A 26 5.78 -16.74 -16.90
N VAL A 27 5.34 -16.13 -15.80
CA VAL A 27 4.36 -15.06 -15.78
C VAL A 27 4.82 -14.03 -14.76
N THR A 28 4.57 -12.76 -15.04
CA THR A 28 4.86 -11.64 -14.13
C THR A 28 3.56 -11.14 -13.54
N VAL A 29 3.51 -11.05 -12.22
CA VAL A 29 2.41 -10.46 -11.46
C VAL A 29 2.96 -9.23 -10.76
N PRO A 30 2.33 -8.04 -10.90
CA PRO A 30 2.80 -6.85 -10.23
C PRO A 30 2.68 -6.99 -8.70
N ALA A 31 3.67 -6.48 -7.98
CA ALA A 31 3.56 -6.28 -6.54
C ALA A 31 2.56 -5.15 -6.23
N PRO A 32 2.02 -5.07 -4.99
CA PRO A 32 1.29 -3.90 -4.52
C PRO A 32 2.08 -2.59 -4.71
N SER A 33 1.36 -1.47 -4.81
CA SER A 33 1.97 -0.15 -4.88
C SER A 33 2.49 0.28 -3.52
N ASP A 34 3.62 0.97 -3.53
CA ASP A 34 4.22 1.59 -2.35
C ASP A 34 3.36 2.77 -1.84
N ASP A 35 3.16 2.83 -0.52
CA ASP A 35 2.53 3.97 0.17
C ASP A 35 3.11 4.15 1.60
N VAL A 36 2.59 5.12 2.35
CA VAL A 36 3.13 5.46 3.68
C VAL A 36 2.63 4.54 4.81
N PHE A 37 1.77 3.57 4.51
CA PHE A 37 1.13 2.69 5.48
C PHE A 37 1.73 1.30 5.42
N ILE A 38 1.81 0.66 6.59
CA ILE A 38 2.38 -0.68 6.69
C ILE A 38 1.45 -1.69 6.02
N ASP A 39 1.87 -2.25 4.89
CA ASP A 39 1.06 -3.19 4.11
C ASP A 39 1.77 -4.51 3.76
N LYS A 40 2.89 -4.82 4.44
CA LYS A 40 3.64 -6.08 4.28
C LYS A 40 2.71 -7.29 4.29
N SER A 41 2.93 -8.22 3.36
CA SER A 41 2.03 -9.35 3.16
C SER A 41 2.74 -10.57 2.57
N THR A 42 2.01 -11.68 2.47
CA THR A 42 2.46 -12.86 1.73
C THR A 42 1.41 -13.25 0.72
N GLN A 43 1.84 -13.74 -0.44
CA GLN A 43 0.96 -14.25 -1.48
C GLN A 43 1.38 -15.67 -1.84
N THR A 44 0.43 -16.60 -1.79
CA THR A 44 0.62 -17.98 -2.25
C THR A 44 -0.22 -18.19 -3.50
N VAL A 45 0.43 -18.64 -4.58
CA VAL A 45 -0.21 -18.90 -5.87
C VAL A 45 -0.04 -20.37 -6.23
N LYS A 46 -1.13 -21.04 -6.62
CA LYS A 46 -1.11 -22.45 -7.00
C LYS A 46 -1.57 -22.66 -8.43
N ILE A 47 -1.10 -23.75 -9.04
CA ILE A 47 -1.62 -24.21 -10.33
C ILE A 47 -2.98 -24.87 -10.06
N THR A 48 -4.01 -24.42 -10.78
CA THR A 48 -5.38 -24.94 -10.68
C THR A 48 -5.73 -25.90 -11.82
N ASP A 49 -5.09 -25.73 -12.97
CA ASP A 49 -5.33 -26.52 -14.18
C ASP A 49 -4.05 -26.56 -15.02
N ALA A 50 -3.77 -27.72 -15.63
CA ALA A 50 -2.61 -27.93 -16.49
C ALA A 50 -3.02 -28.76 -17.70
N THR A 51 -2.84 -28.21 -18.90
CA THR A 51 -3.30 -28.83 -20.15
C THR A 51 -2.26 -28.72 -21.25
N GLY A 52 -2.35 -29.59 -22.27
CA GLY A 52 -1.46 -29.58 -23.42
C GLY A 52 -0.21 -30.46 -23.24
N GLY A 53 0.88 -30.11 -23.92
CA GLY A 53 2.16 -30.82 -23.86
C GLY A 53 2.25 -32.18 -24.56
N ASN A 54 1.10 -32.80 -24.89
CA ASN A 54 1.01 -34.13 -25.50
C ASN A 54 1.73 -35.22 -24.66
N PHE A 55 1.56 -35.17 -23.34
CA PHE A 55 2.07 -36.19 -22.42
C PHE A 55 1.02 -37.28 -22.18
N GLU A 56 1.46 -38.52 -21.96
CA GLU A 56 0.60 -39.63 -21.54
C GLU A 56 -0.01 -39.36 -20.16
N LYS A 57 0.71 -38.62 -19.31
CA LYS A 57 0.26 -38.16 -17.99
C LYS A 57 0.99 -36.88 -17.61
N LEU A 58 0.24 -35.84 -17.23
CA LEU A 58 0.77 -34.62 -16.66
C LEU A 58 0.19 -34.43 -15.25
N GLU A 59 1.06 -34.37 -14.25
CA GLU A 59 0.66 -34.14 -12.86
C GLU A 59 1.29 -32.87 -12.33
N VAL A 60 0.47 -32.07 -11.66
CA VAL A 60 0.92 -30.90 -10.91
C VAL A 60 1.34 -31.38 -9.52
N ALA A 61 2.60 -31.12 -9.17
CA ALA A 61 3.13 -31.41 -7.84
C ALA A 61 3.27 -30.13 -7.01
N GLY A 62 3.03 -30.25 -5.69
CA GLY A 62 3.25 -29.16 -4.72
C GLY A 62 1.99 -28.39 -4.33
N ASN A 63 2.13 -27.54 -3.31
CA ASN A 63 1.02 -26.82 -2.67
C ASN A 63 0.91 -25.35 -3.10
N GLY A 64 1.60 -24.96 -4.18
CA GLY A 64 1.76 -23.59 -4.64
C GLY A 64 3.12 -22.98 -4.30
N ALA A 65 3.37 -21.77 -4.80
CA ALA A 65 4.55 -20.98 -4.57
C ALA A 65 4.21 -19.75 -3.72
N THR A 66 4.97 -19.52 -2.65
CA THR A 66 4.76 -18.40 -1.73
C THR A 66 5.80 -17.31 -1.96
N THR A 67 5.33 -16.07 -2.06
CA THR A 67 6.16 -14.86 -2.15
C THR A 67 5.88 -13.98 -0.94
N THR A 68 6.94 -13.51 -0.30
CA THR A 68 6.85 -12.48 0.75
C THR A 68 7.01 -11.11 0.10
N ILE A 69 6.05 -10.22 0.39
CA ILE A 69 6.07 -8.83 -0.05
C ILE A 69 6.53 -8.02 1.16
N ASN A 70 7.72 -7.44 1.03
CA ASN A 70 8.27 -6.54 2.05
C ASN A 70 7.78 -5.14 1.78
N ASP A 71 7.41 -4.47 2.86
CA ASP A 71 7.04 -3.07 2.89
C ASP A 71 8.28 -2.16 2.95
N THR A 72 8.18 -0.99 2.34
CA THR A 72 9.17 0.08 2.41
C THR A 72 8.91 0.94 3.64
N ILE A 73 9.97 1.54 4.21
CA ILE A 73 9.80 2.44 5.34
C ILE A 73 9.66 3.85 4.80
N ASP A 74 8.45 4.38 4.86
CA ASP A 74 8.14 5.75 4.46
C ASP A 74 7.92 6.68 5.65
N LYS A 75 8.42 7.91 5.51
CA LYS A 75 8.34 8.94 6.53
C LYS A 75 7.09 9.80 6.31
N VAL A 76 6.34 10.00 7.38
CA VAL A 76 5.27 11.01 7.46
C VAL A 76 5.67 12.07 8.47
N ASP A 77 5.57 13.33 8.07
CA ASP A 77 5.82 14.48 8.93
C ASP A 77 4.49 15.12 9.38
N VAL A 78 4.48 15.62 10.62
CA VAL A 78 3.42 16.50 11.12
C VAL A 78 3.90 17.94 10.98
N VAL A 79 3.24 18.73 10.15
CA VAL A 79 3.55 20.14 9.92
C VAL A 79 2.52 21.01 10.63
N LEU A 80 2.98 21.86 11.55
CA LEU A 80 2.14 22.84 12.24
C LEU A 80 2.28 24.22 11.58
N THR A 81 1.16 24.80 11.19
CA THR A 81 1.08 26.19 10.71
C THR A 81 0.14 27.01 11.59
N ALA A 82 0.27 28.33 11.54
CA ALA A 82 -0.57 29.25 12.28
C ALA A 82 -0.96 30.45 11.40
N THR A 83 -1.99 31.19 11.79
CA THR A 83 -2.29 32.50 11.20
C THR A 83 -1.12 33.47 11.46
N ASN A 84 -0.52 34.02 10.40
CA ASN A 84 0.73 34.79 10.52
C ASN A 84 0.59 36.14 11.23
N THR A 85 -0.58 36.79 11.15
CA THR A 85 -0.80 38.11 11.75
C THR A 85 -2.27 38.26 12.11
N VAL A 86 -2.53 38.74 13.33
CA VAL A 86 -3.86 39.08 13.85
C VAL A 86 -3.74 40.35 14.69
N GLY A 87 -4.81 41.11 14.82
CA GLY A 87 -4.90 42.17 15.84
C GLY A 87 -5.15 41.59 17.22
N GLU A 88 -5.01 42.43 18.25
CA GLU A 88 -5.44 42.12 19.62
C GLU A 88 -6.92 41.68 19.63
N GLY A 89 -7.22 40.63 20.39
CA GLY A 89 -8.54 39.97 20.39
C GLY A 89 -8.92 39.22 19.11
N GLY A 90 -8.02 39.11 18.12
CA GLY A 90 -8.23 38.34 16.89
C GLY A 90 -8.05 36.82 17.06
N ASN A 91 -8.51 36.02 16.11
CA ASN A 91 -8.40 34.55 16.16
C ASN A 91 -7.12 34.04 15.50
N ILE A 92 -6.28 33.34 16.25
CA ILE A 92 -5.14 32.58 15.74
C ILE A 92 -5.61 31.15 15.47
N VAL A 93 -5.56 30.72 14.20
CA VAL A 93 -5.87 29.35 13.81
C VAL A 93 -4.58 28.57 13.66
N TYR A 94 -4.42 27.52 14.46
CA TYR A 94 -3.35 26.54 14.32
C TYR A 94 -3.85 25.36 13.51
N THR A 95 -3.08 24.91 12.52
CA THR A 95 -3.41 23.75 11.67
C THR A 95 -2.26 22.75 11.71
N ALA A 96 -2.53 21.52 12.13
CA ALA A 96 -1.59 20.40 12.00
C ALA A 96 -1.95 19.59 10.75
N SER A 97 -0.96 19.29 9.91
CA SER A 97 -1.14 18.52 8.66
C SER A 97 -0.17 17.35 8.59
N LEU A 98 -0.63 16.21 8.08
CA LEU A 98 0.20 15.05 7.76
C LEU A 98 0.66 15.12 6.31
N VAL A 99 1.96 15.09 6.10
CA VAL A 99 2.57 15.11 4.76
C VAL A 99 3.59 13.99 4.58
N ASP A 100 3.65 13.41 3.39
CA ASP A 100 4.67 12.43 3.02
C ASP A 100 6.01 13.12 2.69
N LYS A 101 7.03 12.31 2.33
CA LYS A 101 8.35 12.80 1.91
C LYS A 101 8.35 13.75 0.70
N ASN A 102 7.28 13.76 -0.09
CA ASN A 102 7.10 14.62 -1.25
C ASN A 102 6.25 15.87 -0.93
N GLY A 103 5.77 16.01 0.31
CA GLY A 103 4.86 17.07 0.73
C GLY A 103 3.39 16.83 0.36
N ALA A 104 3.03 15.63 -0.10
CA ALA A 104 1.65 15.27 -0.41
C ALA A 104 0.87 14.95 0.86
N ALA A 105 -0.43 15.29 0.87
CA ALA A 105 -1.30 15.06 2.01
C ALA A 105 -1.55 13.57 2.25
N VAL A 106 -1.41 13.12 3.50
CA VAL A 106 -1.71 11.74 3.91
C VAL A 106 -3.13 11.67 4.45
N THR A 107 -4.03 11.01 3.72
CA THR A 107 -5.49 11.08 3.99
C THR A 107 -6.13 9.78 4.47
N ASN A 108 -5.42 8.65 4.56
CA ASN A 108 -6.04 7.34 4.85
C ASN A 108 -5.72 6.82 6.27
N ILE A 109 -5.65 7.71 7.26
CA ILE A 109 -5.42 7.31 8.65
C ILE A 109 -6.67 6.64 9.23
N THR A 110 -6.47 5.49 9.89
CA THR A 110 -7.56 4.64 10.43
C THR A 110 -7.90 4.96 11.89
N ASN A 111 -7.04 5.69 12.58
CA ASN A 111 -7.25 6.18 13.93
C ASN A 111 -7.03 7.70 13.96
N PRO A 112 -7.81 8.47 14.76
CA PRO A 112 -7.54 9.87 14.95
C PRO A 112 -6.17 10.10 15.57
N LEU A 113 -5.47 11.14 15.11
CA LEU A 113 -4.24 11.63 15.73
C LEU A 113 -4.53 12.91 16.50
N THR A 114 -4.10 12.98 17.75
CA THR A 114 -4.18 14.20 18.57
C THR A 114 -2.81 14.83 18.70
N VAL A 115 -2.71 16.11 18.35
CA VAL A 115 -1.54 16.96 18.58
C VAL A 115 -1.86 17.90 19.73
N THR A 116 -1.06 17.85 20.80
CA THR A 116 -1.19 18.78 21.92
C THR A 116 -0.21 19.93 21.73
N LEU A 117 -0.72 21.15 21.72
CA LEU A 117 0.07 22.38 21.66
C LEU A 117 0.61 22.73 23.05
N ASP A 118 1.66 23.55 23.09
CA ASP A 118 2.29 24.03 24.33
C ASP A 118 1.34 24.87 25.20
N ASN A 119 0.38 25.56 24.57
CA ASN A 119 -0.68 26.30 25.24
C ASN A 119 -1.81 25.41 25.80
N GLY A 120 -1.68 24.08 25.71
CA GLY A 120 -2.63 23.10 26.24
C GLY A 120 -3.81 22.78 25.32
N GLN A 121 -3.98 23.48 24.20
CA GLN A 121 -5.00 23.16 23.21
C GLN A 121 -4.65 21.88 22.45
N THR A 122 -5.68 21.20 21.95
CA THR A 122 -5.52 19.98 21.16
C THR A 122 -6.06 20.18 19.75
N ILE A 123 -5.32 19.65 18.77
CA ILE A 123 -5.76 19.51 17.38
C ILE A 123 -5.99 18.02 17.13
N THR A 124 -7.19 17.66 16.70
CA THR A 124 -7.50 16.29 16.27
C THR A 124 -7.51 16.22 14.75
N ILE A 125 -6.64 15.40 14.18
CA ILE A 125 -6.71 14.96 12.78
C ILE A 125 -7.61 13.72 12.77
N GLY A 126 -8.81 13.87 12.20
CA GLY A 126 -9.82 12.81 12.19
C GLY A 126 -9.48 11.64 11.26
N VAL A 127 -10.23 10.55 11.38
CA VAL A 127 -10.14 9.44 10.42
C VAL A 127 -10.37 9.94 9.01
N ASN A 128 -9.58 9.42 8.08
CA ASN A 128 -9.56 9.83 6.68
C ASN A 128 -9.28 11.34 6.41
N GLN A 129 -8.73 12.06 7.39
CA GLN A 129 -8.32 13.46 7.23
C GLN A 129 -6.80 13.57 7.20
N SER A 130 -6.30 14.55 6.44
CA SER A 130 -4.88 14.91 6.43
C SER A 130 -4.54 16.07 7.34
N SER A 131 -5.53 16.76 7.90
CA SER A 131 -5.30 17.91 8.77
C SER A 131 -6.41 18.11 9.80
N GLY A 132 -6.07 18.84 10.86
CA GLY A 132 -7.01 19.35 11.85
C GLY A 132 -6.61 20.75 12.27
N SER A 133 -7.53 21.50 12.87
CA SER A 133 -7.26 22.86 13.34
C SER A 133 -7.92 23.18 14.68
N VAL A 134 -7.33 24.13 15.41
CA VAL A 134 -7.91 24.75 16.60
C VAL A 134 -7.74 26.27 16.52
N SER A 135 -8.70 27.02 17.07
CA SER A 135 -8.66 28.49 17.14
C SER A 135 -8.50 28.95 18.57
N VAL A 136 -7.64 29.95 18.79
CA VAL A 136 -7.49 30.65 20.07
C VAL A 136 -7.57 32.16 19.85
N VAL A 137 -7.96 32.89 20.88
CA VAL A 137 -8.04 34.36 20.84
C VAL A 137 -6.69 34.94 21.24
N ALA A 138 -6.17 35.88 20.46
CA ALA A 138 -4.98 36.64 20.78
C ALA A 138 -5.22 37.51 22.03
N PRO A 139 -4.20 37.72 22.88
CA PRO A 139 -4.30 38.57 24.06
C PRO A 139 -4.85 39.98 23.77
#